data_AF-A0A938BC67-F1
#
_entry.id   AF-A0A938BC67-F1
#
_cell.length_a   1.000
_cell.length_b   1.000
_cell.length_c   1.000
_cell.angle_alpha   90.00
_cell.angle_beta   90.00
_cell.angle_gamma   90.00
#
_symmetry.space_group_name_H-M   'P 1'
#
loop_
_entity.id
_entity.type
_entity.pdbx_description
1 polymer ?
#
loop_
_entity_poly.entity_id
_entity_poly.type
_entity_poly.pdbx_seq_one_letter_code
_entity_poly.pdbx_strand_id
1 'polypeptide(L)'
;MENEVQLEGVDWTIIKGGFYDPDPAKVKGSKKLCETCKQLIQVPKRTLKEELLKKFAKKVADVSKAEGLKMNQLRNFYDVIKTTQNKLMQTHTLEQRKNDFDFERRRLKLLFSKVVHAQQRGKIPDVFVKFMNECLEIVTDEKAEYDDFEAFVLTFEAVTGYFGKDK
;
A
#
# COMPACT_ATOMS: atom_id res chain seq x y z
N MET A 1 1.46 -20.58 25.26
CA MET A 1 0.37 -19.63 25.56
C MET A 1 0.51 -18.51 24.54
N GLU A 2 -0.14 -18.69 23.39
CA GLU A 2 -0.22 -17.68 22.35
C GLU A 2 -1.27 -16.66 22.80
N ASN A 3 -0.85 -15.43 23.06
CA ASN A 3 -1.76 -14.33 23.34
C ASN A 3 -2.34 -13.88 22.00
N GLU A 4 -3.58 -14.29 21.74
CA GLU A 4 -4.41 -13.77 20.67
C GLU A 4 -4.77 -12.32 21.03
N VAL A 5 -3.99 -11.36 20.54
CA VAL A 5 -4.26 -9.92 20.76
C VAL A 5 -5.46 -9.55 19.90
N GLN A 6 -6.61 -9.36 20.54
CA GLN A 6 -7.84 -8.91 19.89
C GLN A 6 -7.67 -7.48 19.36
N LEU A 7 -7.61 -7.35 18.04
CA LEU A 7 -7.51 -6.09 17.29
C LEU A 7 -8.90 -5.42 17.14
N GLU A 8 -9.53 -5.05 18.25
CA GLU A 8 -10.85 -4.42 18.19
C GLU A 8 -10.76 -3.00 17.61
N GLY A 9 -11.36 -2.82 16.43
CA GLY A 9 -11.77 -1.50 15.91
C GLY A 9 -11.08 -1.00 14.65
N VAL A 10 -10.05 -1.65 14.10
CA VAL A 10 -9.55 -1.30 12.74
C VAL A 10 -10.35 -2.12 11.72
N ASP A 11 -11.09 -1.45 10.84
CA ASP A 11 -11.78 -2.12 9.74
C ASP A 11 -10.79 -2.46 8.62
N TRP A 12 -10.21 -3.65 8.72
CA TRP A 12 -9.24 -4.19 7.76
C TRP A 12 -9.88 -4.59 6.41
N THR A 13 -11.22 -4.60 6.31
CA THR A 13 -11.91 -4.89 5.05
C THR A 13 -11.72 -3.77 4.02
N ILE A 14 -11.38 -2.55 4.46
CA ILE A 14 -11.07 -1.40 3.59
C ILE A 14 -9.79 -1.67 2.77
N ILE A 15 -8.84 -2.43 3.32
CA ILE A 15 -7.59 -2.80 2.63
C ILE A 15 -7.79 -4.03 1.74
N LYS A 16 -8.57 -5.02 2.18
CA LYS A 16 -8.81 -6.23 1.37
C LYS A 16 -9.84 -6.04 0.24
N GLY A 17 -10.82 -5.16 0.42
CA GLY A 17 -11.90 -4.93 -0.54
C GLY A 17 -11.60 -3.90 -1.64
N GLY A 18 -10.43 -3.25 -1.60
CA GLY A 18 -10.05 -2.21 -2.55
C GLY A 18 -8.99 -2.62 -3.59
N PHE A 19 -8.38 -3.80 -3.45
CA PHE A 19 -7.08 -4.06 -4.06
C PHE A 19 -7.00 -5.22 -5.06
N TYR A 20 -7.98 -6.13 -5.13
CA TYR A 20 -7.99 -7.14 -6.19
C TYR A 20 -9.33 -7.89 -6.33
N ASP A 21 -9.92 -7.91 -7.54
CA ASP A 21 -10.99 -8.85 -7.96
C ASP A 21 -10.59 -9.46 -9.31
N PRO A 22 -10.41 -10.80 -9.44
CA PRO A 22 -9.98 -11.41 -10.70
C PRO A 22 -11.13 -11.69 -11.69
N ASP A 23 -11.05 -10.97 -12.82
CA ASP A 23 -11.02 -11.44 -14.24
C ASP A 23 -12.29 -11.99 -14.96
N PRO A 24 -12.90 -11.20 -15.87
CA PRO A 24 -13.75 -11.71 -16.95
C PRO A 24 -13.05 -11.86 -18.34
N ALA A 25 -11.75 -11.57 -18.51
CA ALA A 25 -11.05 -11.66 -19.80
C ALA A 25 -10.59 -13.08 -20.20
N LYS A 26 -10.91 -14.12 -19.41
CA LYS A 26 -11.05 -15.50 -19.94
C LYS A 26 -12.25 -15.68 -20.88
N VAL A 27 -12.98 -14.63 -21.28
CA VAL A 27 -14.03 -14.76 -22.30
C VAL A 27 -13.45 -14.58 -23.71
N LYS A 28 -12.97 -15.68 -24.27
CA LYS A 28 -12.79 -15.85 -25.72
C LYS A 28 -14.14 -15.70 -26.41
N GLY A 29 -14.23 -14.85 -27.43
CA GLY A 29 -15.39 -14.76 -28.32
C GLY A 29 -15.83 -13.32 -28.62
N SER A 30 -15.12 -12.66 -29.53
CA SER A 30 -15.46 -11.33 -30.04
C SER A 30 -16.79 -11.36 -30.80
N LYS A 31 -17.87 -10.94 -30.14
CA LYS A 31 -19.06 -10.41 -30.80
C LYS A 31 -19.07 -8.90 -30.62
N LYS A 32 -19.13 -8.17 -31.74
CA LYS A 32 -19.17 -6.70 -31.80
C LYS A 32 -20.25 -6.17 -30.83
N LEU A 33 -19.82 -5.44 -29.80
CA LEU A 33 -20.71 -4.70 -28.90
C LEU A 33 -21.33 -3.51 -29.66
N CYS A 34 -22.64 -3.30 -29.50
CA CYS A 34 -23.37 -2.21 -30.13
C CYS A 34 -22.90 -0.85 -29.60
N GLU A 35 -23.00 0.20 -30.43
CA GLU A 35 -22.57 1.57 -30.13
C GLU A 35 -23.15 2.10 -28.80
N THR A 36 -24.36 1.66 -28.44
CA THR A 36 -25.07 2.09 -27.23
C THR A 36 -24.52 1.49 -25.94
N CYS A 37 -23.87 0.31 -25.99
CA CYS A 37 -23.25 -0.31 -24.82
C CYS A 37 -21.86 0.27 -24.49
N LYS A 38 -21.25 1.05 -25.40
CA LYS A 38 -19.95 1.71 -25.15
C LYS A 38 -20.03 2.80 -24.08
N GLN A 39 -21.22 3.33 -23.79
CA GLN A 39 -21.41 4.43 -22.83
C GLN A 39 -21.68 3.97 -21.39
N LEU A 40 -21.75 2.67 -21.12
CA LEU A 40 -22.07 2.13 -19.78
C LEU A 40 -20.91 1.39 -19.09
N ILE A 41 -19.68 1.53 -19.59
CA ILE A 41 -18.48 1.03 -18.89
C ILE A 41 -17.46 2.16 -18.78
N GLN A 42 -17.78 3.17 -17.96
CA GLN A 42 -16.75 3.94 -17.30
C GLN A 42 -16.76 3.53 -15.82
N VAL A 43 -16.10 2.41 -15.54
CA VAL A 43 -15.79 2.03 -14.17
C VAL A 43 -14.87 3.11 -13.61
N PRO A 44 -15.23 3.79 -12.51
CA PRO A 44 -14.45 4.91 -12.00
C PRO A 44 -13.03 4.43 -11.69
N LYS A 45 -12.03 5.18 -12.18
CA LYS A 45 -10.62 5.03 -11.78
C LYS A 45 -10.57 4.87 -10.26
N ARG A 46 -9.87 3.83 -9.80
CA ARG A 46 -9.68 3.43 -8.40
C ARG A 46 -9.33 4.66 -7.55
N THR A 47 -10.34 5.29 -6.94
CA THR A 47 -10.16 6.47 -6.11
C THR A 47 -10.45 6.03 -4.69
N LEU A 48 -9.41 5.94 -3.85
CA LEU A 48 -9.62 5.77 -2.42
C LEU A 48 -10.44 6.98 -1.95
N LYS A 49 -11.58 6.74 -1.28
CA LYS A 49 -12.34 7.84 -0.70
C LYS A 49 -11.41 8.55 0.29
N GLU A 50 -11.10 9.81 0.03
CA GLU A 50 -10.12 10.60 0.76
C GLU A 50 -10.36 10.55 2.28
N GLU A 51 -11.63 10.58 2.69
CA GLU A 51 -12.05 10.49 4.09
C GLU A 51 -11.72 9.15 4.75
N LEU A 52 -11.78 8.04 4.01
CA LEU A 52 -11.38 6.73 4.53
C LEU A 52 -9.86 6.66 4.69
N LEU A 53 -9.11 7.20 3.72
CA LEU A 53 -7.65 7.27 3.79
C LEU A 53 -7.19 8.08 5.00
N LYS A 54 -7.77 9.26 5.22
CA LYS A 54 -7.44 10.13 6.37
C LYS A 54 -7.69 9.44 7.70
N LYS A 55 -8.87 8.83 7.87
CA LYS A 55 -9.23 8.11 9.12
C LYS A 55 -8.32 6.92 9.36
N PHE A 56 -8.04 6.14 8.32
CA PHE A 56 -7.14 5.00 8.38
C PHE A 56 -5.71 5.44 8.76
N ALA A 57 -5.15 6.39 8.02
CA ALA A 57 -3.79 6.88 8.23
C ALA A 57 -3.60 7.48 9.63
N LYS A 58 -4.57 8.29 10.09
CA LYS A 58 -4.58 8.83 11.44
C LYS A 58 -4.60 7.71 12.49
N LYS A 59 -5.47 6.71 12.31
CA LYS A 59 -5.58 5.60 13.26
C LYS A 59 -4.28 4.80 13.34
N VAL A 60 -3.68 4.44 12.21
CA VAL A 60 -2.39 3.73 12.18
C VAL A 60 -1.32 4.55 12.88
N ALA A 61 -1.25 5.85 12.61
CA ALA A 61 -0.27 6.74 13.23
C ALA A 61 -0.45 6.82 14.76
N ASP A 62 -1.66 7.08 15.24
CA ASP A 62 -1.97 7.23 16.67
C ASP A 62 -1.65 5.94 17.44
N VAL A 63 -2.12 4.79 16.93
CA VAL A 63 -1.91 3.50 17.59
C VAL A 63 -0.43 3.10 17.57
N SER A 64 0.24 3.23 16.41
CA SER A 64 1.67 2.92 16.33
C SER A 64 2.50 3.79 17.28
N LYS A 65 2.13 5.06 17.43
CA LYS A 65 2.78 5.99 18.36
C LYS A 65 2.54 5.61 19.81
N ALA A 66 1.29 5.28 20.16
CA ALA A 66 0.93 4.82 21.50
C ALA A 66 1.66 3.51 21.88
N GLU A 67 1.88 2.63 20.91
CA GLU A 67 2.63 1.37 21.08
C GLU A 67 4.16 1.55 20.99
N GLY A 68 4.66 2.78 20.96
CA GLY A 68 6.08 3.08 21.12
C GLY A 68 6.90 3.11 19.83
N LEU A 69 6.27 3.16 18.65
CA LEU A 69 6.99 3.49 17.41
C LEU A 69 7.65 4.87 17.57
N LYS A 70 8.89 5.00 17.12
CA LYS A 70 9.63 6.26 17.13
C LYS A 70 9.72 6.86 15.74
N MET A 71 9.76 8.19 15.67
CA MET A 71 9.87 8.93 14.40
C MET A 71 11.08 8.50 13.56
N ASN A 72 12.23 8.23 14.19
CA ASN A 72 13.42 7.77 13.47
C ASN A 72 13.23 6.37 12.86
N GLN A 73 12.47 5.48 13.51
CA GLN A 73 12.15 4.15 12.96
C GLN A 73 11.23 4.28 11.77
N LEU A 74 10.16 5.08 11.89
CA LEU A 74 9.25 5.38 10.79
C LEU A 74 9.99 5.97 9.58
N ARG A 75 10.87 6.95 9.83
CA ARG A 75 11.70 7.58 8.79
C ARG A 75 12.59 6.58 8.05
N ASN A 76 13.20 5.62 8.76
CA ASN A 76 14.04 4.61 8.11
C ASN A 76 13.27 3.78 7.08
N PHE A 77 11.98 3.49 7.31
CA PHE A 77 11.13 2.82 6.32
C PHE A 77 10.72 3.79 5.20
N TYR A 78 10.35 5.02 5.56
CA TYR A 78 10.01 6.07 4.61
C TYR A 78 11.11 6.31 3.57
N ASP A 79 12.36 6.43 4.03
CA ASP A 79 13.52 6.71 3.17
C ASP A 79 13.71 5.62 2.12
N VAL A 80 13.48 4.35 2.48
CA VAL A 80 13.54 3.24 1.52
C VAL A 80 12.45 3.36 0.46
N ILE A 81 11.22 3.62 0.89
CA ILE A 81 10.05 3.76 0.00
C ILE A 81 10.27 4.94 -0.97
N LYS A 82 10.66 6.11 -0.46
CA LYS A 82 10.92 7.31 -1.27
C LYS A 82 12.13 7.14 -2.18
N THR A 83 13.18 6.45 -1.75
CA THR A 83 14.31 6.15 -2.64
C THR A 83 13.86 5.31 -3.83
N THR A 84 12.98 4.33 -3.62
CA THR A 84 12.39 3.55 -4.71
C THR A 84 11.51 4.43 -5.61
N GLN A 85 10.63 5.25 -5.03
CA GLN A 85 9.79 6.17 -5.81
C GLN A 85 10.62 7.14 -6.65
N ASN A 86 11.65 7.76 -6.07
CA ASN A 86 12.49 8.73 -6.77
C ASN A 86 13.21 8.11 -7.97
N LYS A 87 13.65 6.85 -7.86
CA LYS A 87 14.23 6.12 -9.01
C LYS A 87 13.22 5.93 -10.13
N LEU A 88 12.00 5.48 -9.80
CA LEU A 88 10.94 5.26 -10.78
C LEU A 88 10.46 6.58 -11.44
N MET A 89 10.54 7.68 -10.69
CA MET A 89 10.19 9.01 -11.19
C MET A 89 11.26 9.62 -12.12
N GLN A 90 12.52 9.17 -12.03
CA GLN A 90 13.59 9.59 -12.94
C GLN A 90 13.43 8.99 -14.34
N THR A 91 12.59 7.96 -14.50
CA THR A 91 12.31 7.36 -15.80
C THR A 91 11.44 8.28 -16.67
N HIS A 92 11.88 8.50 -17.92
CA HIS A 92 11.33 9.52 -18.82
C HIS A 92 9.99 9.15 -19.47
N THR A 93 9.63 7.87 -19.50
CA THR A 93 8.36 7.41 -20.09
C THR A 93 7.59 6.51 -19.13
N LEU A 94 6.26 6.50 -19.26
CA LEU A 94 5.37 5.67 -18.44
C LEU A 94 5.66 4.17 -18.62
N GLU A 95 5.97 3.76 -19.84
CA GLU A 95 6.20 2.35 -20.17
C GLU A 95 7.52 1.84 -19.60
N GLN A 96 8.58 2.65 -19.66
CA GLN A 96 9.83 2.33 -18.96
C GLN A 96 9.63 2.30 -17.44
N ARG A 97 8.83 3.22 -16.88
CA ARG A 97 8.53 3.23 -15.43
C ARG A 97 7.84 1.94 -14.97
N LYS A 98 6.92 1.41 -15.79
CA LYS A 98 6.27 0.11 -15.52
C LYS A 98 7.29 -1.03 -15.53
N ASN A 99 8.19 -1.07 -16.51
CA ASN A 99 9.26 -2.07 -16.56
C ASN A 99 10.22 -1.94 -15.37
N ASP A 100 10.65 -0.73 -15.02
CA ASP A 100 11.54 -0.47 -13.88
C ASP A 100 10.87 -0.84 -12.54
N PHE A 101 9.55 -0.70 -12.44
CA PHE A 101 8.81 -1.10 -11.26
C PHE A 101 8.95 -2.59 -10.98
N ASP A 102 8.93 -3.46 -12.00
CA ASP A 102 9.15 -4.89 -11.81
C ASP A 102 10.56 -5.20 -11.28
N PHE A 103 11.57 -4.42 -11.67
CA PHE A 103 12.91 -4.53 -11.10
C PHE A 103 12.94 -4.09 -9.64
N GLU A 104 12.34 -2.94 -9.31
CA GLU A 104 12.30 -2.39 -7.95
C GLU A 104 11.33 -3.15 -7.02
N ARG A 105 10.39 -3.94 -7.56
CA ARG A 105 9.51 -4.84 -6.80
C ARG A 105 10.31 -5.80 -5.93
N ARG A 106 11.46 -6.29 -6.41
CA ARG A 106 12.38 -7.12 -5.61
C ARG A 106 12.91 -6.38 -4.38
N ARG A 107 13.16 -5.08 -4.50
CA ARG A 107 13.60 -4.24 -3.37
C ARG A 107 12.48 -4.00 -2.36
N LEU A 108 11.24 -3.89 -2.83
CA LEU A 108 10.05 -3.85 -1.96
C LEU A 108 9.85 -5.20 -1.23
N LYS A 109 10.11 -6.34 -1.90
CA LYS A 109 10.15 -7.66 -1.24
C LYS A 109 11.24 -7.74 -0.17
N LEU A 110 12.39 -7.08 -0.36
CA LEU A 110 13.41 -7.01 0.69
C LEU A 110 12.98 -6.13 1.87
N LEU A 111 12.10 -5.14 1.65
CA LEU A 111 11.55 -4.31 2.72
C LEU A 111 10.70 -5.15 3.70
N PHE A 112 9.99 -6.16 3.22
CA PHE A 112 9.29 -7.15 4.06
C PHE A 112 10.23 -7.77 5.09
N SER A 113 11.38 -8.29 4.64
CA SER A 113 12.37 -8.91 5.55
C SER A 113 12.89 -7.91 6.58
N LYS A 114 13.03 -6.63 6.23
CA LYS A 114 13.44 -5.58 7.18
C LYS A 114 12.36 -5.30 8.22
N VAL A 115 11.08 -5.29 7.83
CA VAL A 115 9.94 -5.13 8.75
C VAL A 115 9.91 -6.28 9.75
N VAL A 116 9.95 -7.53 9.26
CA VAL A 116 9.97 -8.73 10.12
C VAL A 116 11.18 -8.72 11.07
N HIS A 117 12.36 -8.37 10.56
CA HIS A 117 13.56 -8.29 11.41
C HIS A 117 13.46 -7.19 12.47
N ALA A 118 12.87 -6.03 12.14
CA ALA A 118 12.65 -4.97 13.10
C ALA A 118 11.63 -5.37 14.19
N GLN A 119 10.58 -6.11 13.83
CA GLN A 119 9.61 -6.68 14.76
C GLN A 119 10.26 -7.67 15.72
N GLN A 120 11.02 -8.64 15.20
CA GLN A 120 11.72 -9.65 16.01
C GLN A 120 12.68 -9.04 17.04
N ARG A 121 13.21 -7.84 16.74
CA ARG A 121 14.07 -7.07 17.66
C ARG A 121 13.30 -6.17 18.63
N GLY A 122 11.97 -6.24 18.65
CA GLY A 122 11.10 -5.38 19.45
C GLY A 122 11.25 -3.90 19.11
N LYS A 123 11.68 -3.56 17.89
CA LYS A 123 11.94 -2.16 17.51
C LYS A 123 10.68 -1.47 17.02
N ILE A 124 9.72 -2.19 16.47
CA ILE A 124 8.50 -1.63 15.93
C ILE A 124 7.28 -2.40 16.45
N PRO A 125 6.14 -1.72 16.65
CA PRO A 125 4.94 -2.36 17.16
C PRO A 125 4.23 -3.20 16.10
N ASP A 126 3.44 -4.16 16.56
CA ASP A 126 2.73 -5.13 15.69
C ASP A 126 1.73 -4.44 14.77
N VAL A 127 1.08 -3.37 15.22
CA VAL A 127 0.14 -2.60 14.38
C VAL A 127 0.86 -1.97 13.18
N PHE A 128 2.07 -1.44 13.38
CA PHE A 128 2.87 -0.88 12.30
C PHE A 128 3.39 -1.98 11.35
N VAL A 129 3.78 -3.13 11.90
CA VAL A 129 4.18 -4.31 11.10
C VAL A 129 3.05 -4.78 10.22
N LYS A 130 1.84 -4.91 10.79
CA LYS A 130 0.65 -5.33 10.05
C LYS A 130 0.34 -4.37 8.90
N PHE A 131 0.30 -3.07 9.19
CA PHE A 131 0.14 -2.03 8.15
C PHE A 131 1.17 -2.20 7.02
N MET A 132 2.45 -2.31 7.37
CA MET A 132 3.52 -2.47 6.39
C MET A 132 3.38 -3.73 5.56
N ASN A 133 3.10 -4.87 6.20
CA ASN A 133 2.97 -6.15 5.54
C ASN A 133 1.79 -6.17 4.57
N GLU A 134 0.62 -5.65 4.96
CA GLU A 134 -0.55 -5.62 4.08
C GLU A 134 -0.30 -4.73 2.86
N CYS A 135 0.29 -3.54 3.04
CA CYS A 135 0.63 -2.69 1.90
C CYS A 135 1.70 -3.32 1.00
N LEU A 136 2.72 -3.96 1.59
CA LEU A 136 3.79 -4.61 0.83
C LEU A 136 3.28 -5.85 0.09
N GLU A 137 2.36 -6.62 0.66
CA GLU A 137 1.75 -7.78 0.02
C GLU A 137 1.07 -7.36 -1.28
N ILE A 138 0.29 -6.28 -1.23
CA ILE A 138 -0.36 -5.68 -2.40
C ILE A 138 0.68 -5.28 -3.45
N VAL A 139 1.65 -4.41 -3.12
CA VAL A 139 2.56 -3.84 -4.14
C VAL A 139 3.62 -4.83 -4.64
N THR A 140 3.78 -5.98 -3.97
CA THR A 140 4.70 -7.04 -4.39
C THR A 140 4.01 -8.21 -5.11
N ASP A 141 2.69 -8.22 -5.16
CA ASP A 141 1.89 -9.16 -5.95
C ASP A 141 2.18 -9.00 -7.44
N GLU A 142 2.34 -10.11 -8.17
CA GLU A 142 2.74 -10.11 -9.59
C GLU A 142 1.82 -9.27 -10.49
N LYS A 143 0.59 -9.00 -10.06
CA LYS A 143 -0.42 -8.24 -10.81
C LYS A 143 -0.52 -6.78 -10.38
N ALA A 144 0.23 -6.38 -9.36
CA ALA A 144 0.27 -4.99 -8.92
C ALA A 144 0.94 -4.11 -9.98
N GLU A 145 0.35 -2.94 -10.20
CA GLU A 145 0.89 -1.93 -11.11
C GLU A 145 1.60 -0.82 -10.34
N TYR A 146 2.29 0.05 -11.08
CA TYR A 146 2.94 1.23 -10.53
C TYR A 146 1.95 2.12 -9.74
N ASP A 147 0.70 2.21 -10.18
CA ASP A 147 -0.35 3.00 -9.50
C ASP A 147 -0.66 2.45 -8.10
N ASP A 148 -0.57 1.13 -7.88
CA ASP A 148 -0.75 0.53 -6.56
C ASP A 148 0.41 0.90 -5.62
N PHE A 149 1.63 1.00 -6.19
CA PHE A 149 2.78 1.51 -5.45
C PHE A 149 2.64 3.00 -5.12
N GLU A 150 2.16 3.85 -6.03
CA GLU A 150 1.88 5.26 -5.71
C GLU A 150 0.84 5.39 -4.61
N ALA A 151 -0.24 4.59 -4.65
CA ALA A 151 -1.26 4.58 -3.61
C ALA A 151 -0.67 4.18 -2.24
N PHE A 152 0.24 3.20 -2.21
CA PHE A 152 0.99 2.86 -1.01
C PHE A 152 1.84 4.03 -0.51
N VAL A 153 2.61 4.69 -1.39
CA VAL A 153 3.44 5.84 -1.00
C VAL A 153 2.57 6.95 -0.39
N LEU A 154 1.46 7.30 -1.04
CA LEU A 154 0.52 8.32 -0.54
C LEU A 154 -0.06 7.95 0.82
N THR A 155 -0.42 6.67 1.00
CA THR A 155 -0.94 6.17 2.29
C THR A 155 0.12 6.25 3.38
N PHE A 156 1.34 5.85 3.07
CA PHE A 156 2.45 5.93 4.00
C PHE A 156 2.80 7.39 4.33
N GLU A 157 2.78 8.30 3.36
CA GLU A 157 2.96 9.74 3.56
C GLU A 157 1.87 10.31 4.48
N ALA A 158 0.61 9.94 4.28
CA ALA A 158 -0.46 10.33 5.18
C ALA A 158 -0.21 9.85 6.62
N VAL A 159 0.20 8.59 6.80
CA VAL A 159 0.55 8.05 8.13
C VAL A 159 1.70 8.87 8.74
N THR A 160 2.77 9.14 8.00
CA THR A 160 3.89 9.95 8.50
C THR A 160 3.47 11.38 8.86
N GLY A 161 2.58 11.99 8.08
CA GLY A 161 2.05 13.32 8.31
C GLY A 161 1.24 13.38 9.62
N TYR A 162 0.36 12.40 9.86
CA TYR A 162 -0.37 12.31 11.13
C TYR A 162 0.56 11.96 12.30
N PHE A 163 1.57 11.13 12.07
CA PHE A 163 2.51 10.72 13.12
C PHE A 163 3.38 11.89 13.63
N GLY A 164 3.81 12.76 12.71
CA GLY A 164 4.65 13.93 13.01
C GLY A 164 3.89 15.15 13.49
N LYS A 165 2.55 15.18 13.37
CA LYS A 165 1.74 16.21 14.00
C LYS A 165 1.64 15.92 15.50
N ASP A 166 2.58 16.50 16.26
CA ASP A 166 2.43 16.69 17.69
C ASP A 166 1.88 18.10 17.96
N LYS A 167 0.60 18.16 18.38
CA LYS A 167 -0.20 19.32 18.80
C LYS A 167 -0.76 20.21 17.69
#